data_AF-A0A5S9R9I8-F1
#
_entry.id   AF-A0A5S9R9I8-F1
#
_cell.length_a   1.000
_cell.length_b   1.000
_cell.length_c   1.000
_cell.angle_alpha   90.00
_cell.angle_beta   90.00
_cell.angle_gamma   90.00
#
_symmetry.space_group_name_H-M   'P 1'
#
loop_
_entity.id
_entity.type
_entity.pdbx_description
1 polymer ?
#
loop_
_entity_poly.entity_id
_entity_poly.type
_entity_poly.pdbx_seq_one_letter_code
_entity_poly.pdbx_strand_id
1 'polypeptide(L)'
;MTVTGPALPLDGLRAKIETIVGHLDARDALRDSLGRGEAVLDFLIGARSRALEPDAREWLLDYLREISLPGRPGILPHPVDVVVTRAP
;
A
#
# COMPACT_ATOMS: atom_id res chain seq x y z
N MET A 1 3.47 13.86 -5.85
CA MET A 1 2.04 13.91 -5.51
C MET A 1 1.91 13.46 -4.08
N THR A 2 1.72 14.39 -3.14
CA THR A 2 1.67 14.11 -1.70
C THR A 2 0.22 13.87 -1.32
N VAL A 3 -0.11 12.68 -0.86
CA VAL A 3 -1.45 12.36 -0.34
C VAL A 3 -1.47 12.77 1.12
N THR A 4 -2.16 13.87 1.44
CA THR A 4 -2.38 14.30 2.83
C THR A 4 -3.59 13.54 3.38
N GLY A 5 -3.36 12.58 4.27
CA GLY A 5 -4.42 11.99 5.11
C GLY A 5 -5.04 13.03 6.05
N PRO A 6 -6.11 12.68 6.81
CA PRO A 6 -6.72 13.62 7.75
C PRO A 6 -5.65 14.15 8.71
N ALA A 7 -5.54 15.48 8.79
CA ALA A 7 -4.63 16.13 9.71
C ALA A 7 -5.01 15.72 11.13
N LEU A 8 -4.11 15.00 11.82
CA LEU A 8 -4.18 14.91 13.27
C LEU A 8 -4.18 16.35 13.79
N PRO A 9 -5.15 16.77 14.63
CA PRO A 9 -5.06 18.05 15.30
C PRO A 9 -3.88 17.98 16.27
N LEU A 10 -2.72 18.43 15.81
CA LEU A 10 -1.48 18.49 16.58
C LEU A 10 -1.42 19.75 17.45
N ASP A 11 -2.51 20.50 17.56
CA ASP A 11 -2.58 21.73 18.32
C ASP A 11 -2.17 21.48 19.79
N GLY A 12 -1.04 22.06 20.19
CA GLY A 12 -0.45 21.89 21.52
C GLY A 12 0.48 20.67 21.69
N LEU A 13 0.60 19.78 20.71
CA LEU A 13 1.49 18.61 20.75
C LEU A 13 2.76 18.85 19.93
N ARG A 14 3.93 18.64 20.52
CA ARG A 14 5.19 18.57 19.75
C ARG A 14 5.26 17.24 19.01
N ALA A 15 5.17 17.29 17.68
CA ALA A 15 5.25 16.13 16.81
C ALA A 15 6.49 16.16 15.91
N LYS A 16 7.08 14.99 15.64
CA LYS A 16 8.03 14.75 14.56
C LYS A 16 7.37 13.84 13.53
N ILE A 17 7.40 14.23 12.27
CA ILE A 17 6.90 13.42 11.15
C ILE A 17 8.11 12.99 10.32
N GLU A 18 8.15 11.71 9.97
CA GLU A 18 9.20 11.13 9.14
C GLU A 18 8.59 10.13 8.15
N THR A 19 8.96 10.21 6.88
CA THR A 19 8.54 9.24 5.86
C THR A 19 9.61 8.17 5.71
N ILE A 20 9.23 6.92 5.92
CA ILE A 20 10.09 5.76 5.71
C ILE A 20 9.70 5.11 4.39
N VAL A 21 10.68 4.90 3.50
CA VAL A 21 10.46 4.18 2.24
C VAL A 21 10.34 2.68 2.54
N GLY A 22 9.10 2.22 2.73
CA GLY A 22 8.75 0.82 2.89
C GLY A 22 8.58 0.11 1.55
N HIS A 23 8.54 -1.22 1.62
CA HIS A 23 8.28 -2.09 0.48
C HIS A 23 7.19 -3.09 0.83
N LEU A 24 6.25 -3.29 -0.09
CA LEU A 24 5.21 -4.32 0.05
C LEU A 24 5.50 -5.47 -0.91
N ASP A 25 5.46 -6.69 -0.40
CA ASP A 25 5.62 -7.90 -1.22
C ASP A 25 4.26 -8.37 -1.74
N ALA A 26 4.03 -8.18 -3.03
CA ALA A 26 2.82 -8.62 -3.73
C ALA A 26 3.10 -9.79 -4.69
N ARG A 27 4.27 -10.45 -4.60
CA ARG A 27 4.66 -11.50 -5.55
C ARG A 27 3.66 -12.63 -5.60
N ASP A 28 3.16 -13.07 -4.44
CA ASP A 28 2.16 -14.13 -4.38
C ASP A 28 0.84 -13.70 -5.01
N ALA A 29 0.43 -12.44 -4.85
CA ALA A 29 -0.78 -11.90 -5.45
C ALA A 29 -0.70 -11.83 -6.98
N LEU A 30 0.50 -11.55 -7.50
CA LEU A 30 0.74 -11.38 -8.93
C LEU A 30 1.03 -12.70 -9.67
N ARG A 31 1.45 -13.75 -8.94
CA ARG A 31 1.89 -15.04 -9.51
C ARG A 31 0.89 -16.18 -9.30
N ASP A 32 0.07 -16.11 -8.26
CA ASP A 32 -0.73 -17.25 -7.81
C ASP A 32 -2.20 -17.12 -8.20
N SER A 33 -2.66 -18.04 -9.05
CA SER A 33 -4.09 -18.22 -9.33
C SER A 33 -4.85 -18.89 -8.18
N LEU A 34 -4.14 -19.46 -7.19
CA LEU A 34 -4.73 -20.15 -6.03
C LEU A 34 -5.09 -19.20 -4.87
N GLY A 35 -4.87 -17.88 -5.03
CA GLY A 35 -5.34 -16.87 -4.07
C GLY A 35 -4.46 -16.64 -2.84
N ARG A 36 -3.24 -17.20 -2.77
CA ARG A 36 -2.37 -17.00 -1.59
C ARG A 36 -2.00 -15.54 -1.31
N GLY A 37 -1.96 -14.70 -2.34
CA GLY A 37 -1.74 -13.26 -2.19
C GLY A 37 -3.01 -12.41 -2.11
N GLU A 38 -4.20 -13.02 -2.06
CA GLU A 38 -5.47 -12.29 -2.08
C GLU A 38 -5.62 -11.36 -0.87
N ALA A 39 -5.12 -11.76 0.31
CA ALA A 39 -5.12 -10.91 1.50
C ALA A 39 -4.31 -9.61 1.32
N VAL A 40 -3.22 -9.64 0.53
CA VAL A 40 -2.42 -8.44 0.23
C VAL A 40 -3.18 -7.51 -0.70
N LEU A 41 -3.89 -8.05 -1.69
CA LEU A 41 -4.76 -7.26 -2.57
C LEU A 41 -5.90 -6.64 -1.77
N ASP A 42 -6.53 -7.43 -0.89
CA ASP A 42 -7.64 -6.98 -0.06
C ASP A 42 -7.21 -5.85 0.87
N PHE A 43 -6.01 -5.97 1.45
CA PHE A 43 -5.39 -4.89 2.23
C PHE A 43 -5.17 -3.62 1.40
N LEU A 44 -4.63 -3.74 0.20
CA LEU A 44 -4.31 -2.60 -0.67
C LEU A 44 -5.56 -1.81 -1.11
N ILE A 45 -6.65 -2.52 -1.42
CA ILE A 45 -7.89 -1.88 -1.92
C ILE A 45 -8.92 -1.64 -0.81
N GLY A 46 -8.67 -2.11 0.41
CA GLY A 46 -9.60 -2.01 1.54
C GLY A 46 -10.92 -2.76 1.34
N ALA A 47 -10.94 -3.74 0.43
CA ALA A 47 -12.14 -4.47 0.03
C ALA A 47 -11.76 -5.87 -0.48
N ARG A 48 -12.75 -6.76 -0.63
CA ARG A 48 -12.48 -8.11 -1.16
C ARG A 48 -12.19 -8.06 -2.65
N SER A 49 -10.96 -8.33 -3.05
CA SER A 49 -10.48 -8.28 -4.44
C SER A 49 -11.19 -9.28 -5.37
N ARG A 50 -11.64 -10.42 -4.86
CA ARG A 50 -12.53 -11.35 -5.61
C ARG A 50 -13.91 -10.80 -5.96
N ALA A 51 -14.33 -9.70 -5.35
CA ALA A 51 -15.60 -9.05 -5.68
C ALA A 51 -15.47 -8.09 -6.86
N LEU A 52 -14.25 -7.84 -7.34
CA LEU A 52 -14.01 -7.07 -8.55
C LEU A 52 -14.48 -7.86 -9.78
N GLU A 53 -15.04 -7.15 -10.75
CA GLU A 53 -15.22 -7.69 -12.09
C GLU A 53 -13.87 -8.16 -12.66
N PRO A 54 -13.84 -9.25 -13.47
CA PRO A 54 -12.60 -9.85 -13.97
C PRO A 54 -11.66 -8.85 -14.64
N ASP A 55 -12.19 -8.01 -15.53
CA ASP A 55 -11.41 -7.01 -16.25
C ASP A 55 -10.79 -5.96 -15.31
N ALA A 56 -11.56 -5.50 -14.31
CA ALA A 56 -11.06 -4.55 -13.31
C ALA A 56 -9.97 -5.17 -12.43
N ARG A 57 -10.11 -6.47 -12.12
CA ARG A 57 -9.10 -7.23 -11.39
C ARG A 57 -7.82 -7.39 -12.21
N GLU A 58 -7.91 -7.71 -13.49
CA GLU A 58 -6.74 -7.77 -14.38
C GLU A 58 -6.04 -6.41 -14.47
N TRP A 59 -6.80 -5.34 -14.65
CA TRP A 59 -6.28 -3.97 -14.71
C TRP A 59 -5.52 -3.59 -13.43
N LEU A 60 -6.06 -3.95 -12.26
CA LEU A 60 -5.36 -3.78 -10.98
C LEU A 60 -4.04 -4.54 -10.95
N LEU A 61 -4.03 -5.82 -11.35
CA LEU A 61 -2.81 -6.63 -11.34
C LEU A 61 -1.74 -6.08 -12.30
N ASP A 62 -2.15 -5.59 -13.47
CA ASP A 62 -1.24 -4.94 -14.43
C ASP A 62 -0.65 -3.65 -13.88
N TYR A 63 -1.49 -2.82 -13.26
CA TYR A 63 -1.01 -1.61 -12.59
C TYR A 63 0.03 -1.92 -11.51
N LEU A 64 -0.22 -2.95 -10.68
CA LEU A 64 0.74 -3.38 -9.65
C LEU A 64 2.06 -3.91 -10.24
N ARG A 65 2.03 -4.53 -11.42
CA ARG A 65 3.25 -4.92 -12.15
C ARG A 65 4.01 -3.70 -12.64
N GLU A 66 3.30 -2.69 -13.16
CA GLU A 66 3.90 -1.46 -13.68
C GLU A 66 4.62 -0.66 -12.59
N ILE A 67 4.02 -0.53 -11.41
CA ILE A 67 4.61 0.24 -10.30
C ILE A 67 5.65 -0.54 -9.48
N SER A 68 5.93 -1.80 -9.84
CA SER A 68 6.95 -2.60 -9.15
C SER A 68 8.32 -1.92 -9.20
N LEU A 69 9.11 -2.08 -8.14
CA LEU A 69 10.43 -1.47 -8.06
C LEU A 69 11.37 -1.97 -9.17
N PRO A 70 12.24 -1.11 -9.73
CA PRO A 70 13.23 -1.50 -10.72
C PRO A 70 14.07 -2.70 -10.27
N GLY A 71 14.14 -3.74 -11.10
CA GLY A 71 14.88 -4.98 -10.79
C GLY A 71 14.24 -5.88 -9.73
N ARG A 72 13.05 -5.52 -9.19
CA ARG A 72 12.35 -6.30 -8.16
C ARG A 72 10.85 -6.48 -8.50
N PRO A 73 10.51 -7.31 -9.50
CA PRO A 73 9.12 -7.53 -9.90
C PRO A 73 8.25 -8.03 -8.74
N GLY A 74 7.08 -7.40 -8.56
CA GLY A 74 6.13 -7.71 -7.49
C GLY A 74 6.50 -7.17 -6.11
N ILE A 75 7.58 -6.38 -6.00
CA ILE A 75 7.84 -5.57 -4.82
C ILE A 75 7.39 -4.14 -5.13
N LEU A 76 6.42 -3.65 -4.37
CA LEU A 76 5.78 -2.36 -4.59
C LEU A 76 6.39 -1.29 -3.67
N PRO A 77 6.54 -0.03 -4.12
CA PRO A 77 6.84 1.07 -3.22
C PRO A 77 5.67 1.28 -2.25
N HIS A 78 5.94 1.30 -0.95
CA HIS A 78 4.93 1.52 0.08
C HIS A 78 5.48 2.46 1.16
N PRO A 79 5.54 3.78 0.88
CA PRO A 79 6.01 4.74 1.86
C PRO A 79 5.06 4.78 3.06
N VAL A 80 5.65 4.84 4.27
CA VAL A 80 4.90 4.92 5.53
C VAL A 80 5.30 6.21 6.23
N ASP A 81 4.30 7.02 6.56
CA ASP A 81 4.50 8.21 7.40
C ASP A 81 4.40 7.82 8.88
N VAL A 82 5.47 8.10 9.61
CA VAL A 82 5.55 7.89 11.05
C VAL A 82 5.40 9.23 11.75
N VAL A 83 4.35 9.34 12.56
CA VAL A 83 4.11 10.51 13.41
C VAL A 83 4.46 10.14 14.85
N VAL A 84 5.49 10.78 15.41
CA VAL A 84 5.89 10.61 16.80
C VAL A 84 5.50 11.86 17.58
N THR A 85 4.62 11.70 18.57
CA THR A 85 4.24 12.78 19.50
C THR A 85 4.74 12.46 20.90
N ARG A 86 4.98 13.50 21.70
CA ARG A 86 5.15 13.36 23.15
C ARG A 86 3.96 14.02 23.84
N ALA A 87 3.25 13.24 24.65
CA ALA A 87 2.32 13.80 25.62
C ALA A 87 3.12 14.55 26.72
N PRO A 88 2.57 15.62 27.30
CA PRO A 88 3.17 16.28 28.47
C PRO A 88 3.28 15.35 29.67
#